data_AF-A0A834JNX5-F1
#
_entry.id   AF-A0A834JNX5-F1
#
_cell.length_a   1.000
_cell.length_b   1.000
_cell.length_c   1.000
_cell.angle_alpha   90.00
_cell.angle_beta   90.00
_cell.angle_gamma   90.00
#
_symmetry.space_group_name_H-M   'P 1'
#
loop_
_entity.id
_entity.type
_entity.pdbx_description
1 polymer ?
#
loop_
_entity_poly.entity_id
_entity_poly.type
_entity_poly.pdbx_seq_one_letter_code
_entity_poly.pdbx_strand_id
1 'polypeptide(L)'
;MFPGVLMPLLEKCSVQTDSKVTAHNFFNSKAKTTTSLALEKLQNLYIVRSFHLWKEADVLPWLEKCTHLVLDRIDSQDSYVKYCEMKRGERYKGNLPTNILRHIILADIKEITVNIQEIQEAAPVLLHDPLPPANSVDTYGRPTTGQRGNLSNWNLFSLFFSSLFGDVDAAIAEVADVAEDLAARGFNLFDQNDDRACKKIPLLRLQYLEYLVINCKSIEHLFYSQLIN
;
A
#
# COMPACT_ATOMS: atom_id res chain seq x y z
N MET A 1 -11.92 11.07 12.53
CA MET A 1 -11.76 10.47 13.88
C MET A 1 -11.91 8.96 13.81
N PHE A 2 -11.09 8.22 14.56
CA PHE A 2 -10.98 6.76 14.59
C PHE A 2 -10.95 6.28 16.05
N PRO A 3 -12.11 6.07 16.68
CA PRO A 3 -12.18 5.77 18.10
C PRO A 3 -11.54 4.42 18.48
N GLY A 4 -11.45 3.47 17.55
CA GLY A 4 -10.85 2.15 17.80
C GLY A 4 -9.33 2.13 17.95
N VAL A 5 -8.64 3.25 17.70
CA VAL A 5 -7.17 3.30 17.77
C VAL A 5 -6.64 3.51 19.18
N LEU A 6 -7.33 4.30 20.01
CA LEU A 6 -6.78 4.82 21.26
C LEU A 6 -6.47 3.71 22.28
N MET A 7 -7.45 2.86 22.58
CA MET A 7 -7.30 1.82 23.60
C MET A 7 -6.23 0.79 23.22
N PRO A 8 -6.22 0.20 22.00
CA PRO A 8 -5.20 -0.78 21.63
C PRO A 8 -3.80 -0.15 21.49
N LEU A 9 -3.72 1.14 21.11
CA LEU A 9 -2.45 1.86 21.07
C LEU A 9 -1.83 2.00 22.47
N LEU A 10 -2.62 2.42 23.46
CA LEU A 10 -2.15 2.60 24.83
C LEU A 10 -1.77 1.26 25.48
N GLU A 11 -2.51 0.19 25.16
CA GLU A 11 -2.17 -1.17 25.55
C GLU A 11 -0.82 -1.60 24.98
N LYS A 12 -0.57 -1.39 23.68
CA LYS A 12 0.75 -1.62 23.03
C LYS A 12 1.85 -0.76 23.63
N CYS A 13 1.50 0.44 24.08
CA CYS A 13 2.45 1.32 24.76
C CYS A 13 2.74 0.90 26.22
N SER A 14 1.94 -0.02 26.78
CA SER A 14 1.96 -0.39 28.20
C SER A 14 1.70 0.80 29.13
N VAL A 15 0.83 1.72 28.69
CA VAL A 15 0.47 2.95 29.41
C VAL A 15 -0.91 2.77 30.04
N GLN A 16 -1.04 3.16 31.31
CA GLN A 16 -2.33 3.11 31.99
C GLN A 16 -3.27 4.18 31.44
N THR A 17 -4.51 3.78 31.20
CA THR A 17 -5.56 4.65 30.67
C THR A 17 -6.28 5.39 31.80
N ASP A 18 -6.66 6.63 31.55
CA ASP A 18 -7.50 7.38 32.49
C ASP A 18 -8.88 6.72 32.62
N SER A 19 -9.35 6.61 33.86
CA SER A 19 -10.70 6.18 34.23
C SER A 19 -11.81 6.86 33.43
N LYS A 20 -11.70 8.17 33.12
CA LYS A 20 -12.70 8.90 32.32
C LYS A 20 -12.79 8.33 30.89
N VAL A 21 -11.64 8.02 30.29
CA VAL A 21 -11.55 7.44 28.94
C VAL A 21 -12.05 6.00 28.94
N THR A 22 -11.62 5.20 29.92
CA THR A 22 -11.98 3.78 30.03
C THR A 22 -13.46 3.57 30.32
N ALA A 23 -14.11 4.47 31.06
CA ALA A 23 -15.56 4.42 31.31
C ALA A 23 -16.40 4.89 30.11
N HIS A 24 -15.82 5.68 29.19
CA HIS A 24 -16.59 6.32 28.14
C HIS A 24 -16.90 5.37 26.98
N ASN A 25 -18.18 5.29 26.59
CA ASN A 25 -18.66 4.36 25.55
C ASN A 25 -18.06 4.61 24.16
N PHE A 26 -17.60 5.83 23.88
CA PHE A 26 -17.08 6.22 22.57
C PHE A 26 -15.83 5.43 22.16
N PHE A 27 -14.89 5.23 23.08
CA PHE A 27 -13.64 4.51 22.82
C PHE A 27 -13.75 3.00 23.04
N ASN A 28 -14.87 2.53 23.60
CA ASN A 28 -15.13 1.13 23.89
C ASN A 28 -16.19 0.56 22.95
N SER A 29 -17.43 0.43 23.43
CA SER A 29 -18.52 -0.23 22.70
C SER A 29 -18.81 0.42 21.35
N LYS A 30 -18.91 1.76 21.30
CA LYS A 30 -19.19 2.47 20.05
C LYS A 30 -18.03 2.33 19.06
N ALA A 31 -16.79 2.34 19.54
CA ALA A 31 -15.62 2.13 18.69
C ALA A 31 -15.69 0.79 17.95
N LYS A 32 -16.07 -0.28 18.66
CA LYS A 32 -16.21 -1.63 18.09
C LYS A 32 -17.38 -1.71 17.11
N THR A 33 -18.55 -1.20 17.47
CA THR A 33 -19.76 -1.29 16.62
C THR A 33 -19.64 -0.48 15.33
N THR A 34 -19.00 0.69 15.36
CA THR A 34 -18.91 1.57 14.17
C THR A 34 -17.70 1.26 13.28
N THR A 35 -16.81 0.36 13.69
CA THR A 35 -15.61 0.02 12.91
C THR A 35 -15.89 -1.20 12.04
N SER A 36 -15.71 -1.07 10.72
CA SER A 36 -15.76 -2.20 9.79
C SER A 36 -14.52 -3.08 9.97
N LEU A 37 -14.62 -4.37 9.64
CA LEU A 37 -13.49 -5.30 9.75
C LEU A 37 -12.27 -4.82 8.94
N ALA A 38 -12.52 -4.29 7.74
CA ALA A 38 -11.48 -3.70 6.91
C ALA A 38 -10.75 -2.55 7.63
N LEU A 39 -11.52 -1.66 8.25
CA LEU A 39 -10.96 -0.54 8.96
C LEU A 39 -10.22 -0.98 10.24
N GLU A 40 -10.71 -2.01 10.93
CA GLU A 40 -10.04 -2.58 12.10
C GLU A 40 -8.63 -3.08 11.74
N LYS A 41 -8.48 -3.82 10.63
CA LYS A 41 -7.17 -4.27 10.14
C LYS A 41 -6.23 -3.10 9.86
N LEU A 42 -6.74 -2.02 9.26
CA LEU A 42 -5.95 -0.81 8.99
C LEU A 42 -5.52 -0.09 10.27
N GLN A 43 -6.40 0.00 11.26
CA GLN A 43 -6.10 0.60 12.56
C GLN A 43 -5.02 -0.21 13.28
N ASN A 44 -5.17 -1.55 13.33
CA ASN A 44 -4.18 -2.43 13.93
C ASN A 44 -2.84 -2.33 13.21
N LEU A 45 -2.84 -2.34 11.87
CA LEU A 45 -1.64 -2.19 11.04
C LEU A 45 -0.88 -0.90 11.37
N TYR A 46 -1.60 0.21 11.51
CA TYR A 46 -1.03 1.47 11.94
C TYR A 46 -0.42 1.38 13.34
N ILE A 47 -1.12 0.80 14.31
CA ILE A 47 -0.65 0.68 15.69
C ILE A 47 0.63 -0.14 15.74
N VAL A 48 0.65 -1.33 15.14
CA VAL A 48 1.83 -2.22 15.13
C VAL A 48 3.06 -1.50 14.62
N ARG A 49 2.90 -0.66 13.59
CA ARG A 49 4.00 0.03 12.92
C ARG A 49 4.44 1.31 13.61
N SER A 50 3.53 1.99 14.30
CA SER A 50 3.79 3.34 14.80
C SER A 50 3.87 3.46 16.31
N PHE A 51 3.46 2.43 17.10
CA PHE A 51 3.35 2.56 18.56
C PHE A 51 4.65 3.01 19.26
N HIS A 52 5.82 2.67 18.71
CA HIS A 52 7.10 3.11 19.27
C HIS A 52 7.24 4.64 19.30
N LEU A 53 6.72 5.32 18.29
CA LEU A 53 6.72 6.79 18.19
C LEU A 53 5.83 7.43 19.26
N TRP A 54 4.81 6.69 19.71
CA TRP A 54 3.90 7.14 20.75
C TRP A 54 4.44 6.95 22.16
N LYS A 55 5.58 6.26 22.33
CA LYS A 55 6.24 6.09 23.64
C LYS A 55 7.14 7.27 24.03
N GLU A 56 7.27 8.27 23.18
CA GLU A 56 8.06 9.48 23.47
C GLU A 56 7.46 10.24 24.67
N ALA A 57 8.34 10.73 25.56
CA ALA A 57 7.94 11.29 26.86
C ALA A 57 6.98 12.49 26.75
N ASP A 58 7.12 13.30 25.69
CA ASP A 58 6.28 14.48 25.49
C ASP A 58 4.97 14.16 24.74
N VAL A 59 4.91 13.02 24.05
CA VAL A 59 3.78 12.65 23.17
C VAL A 59 2.61 12.09 23.97
N LEU A 60 2.86 11.25 24.98
CA LEU A 60 1.78 10.67 25.80
C LEU A 60 0.99 11.72 26.60
N PRO A 61 1.62 12.68 27.31
CA PRO A 61 0.87 13.72 28.02
C PRO A 61 0.10 14.65 27.06
N TRP A 62 0.64 14.87 25.86
CA TRP A 62 -0.07 15.61 24.81
C TRP A 62 -1.29 14.82 24.31
N LEU A 63 -1.14 13.52 24.05
CA LEU A 63 -2.22 12.63 23.63
C LEU A 63 -3.34 12.60 24.67
N GLU A 64 -3.01 12.49 25.96
CA GLU A 64 -3.97 12.54 27.05
C GLU A 64 -4.83 13.82 26.98
N LYS A 65 -4.20 15.00 26.91
CA LYS A 65 -4.92 16.28 26.76
C LYS A 65 -5.84 16.28 25.53
N CYS A 66 -5.36 15.77 24.40
CA CYS A 66 -6.17 15.64 23.19
C CYS A 66 -7.37 14.71 23.38
N THR A 67 -7.22 13.62 24.13
CA THR A 67 -8.34 12.70 24.40
C THR A 67 -9.42 13.34 25.27
N HIS A 68 -9.05 14.12 26.28
CA HIS A 68 -10.02 14.87 27.07
C HIS A 68 -10.77 15.92 26.24
N LEU A 69 -10.07 16.68 25.39
CA LEU A 69 -10.72 17.62 24.48
C LEU A 69 -11.70 16.93 23.51
N VAL A 70 -11.36 15.73 23.06
CA VAL A 70 -12.27 14.92 22.23
C VAL A 70 -13.50 14.50 23.01
N LEU A 71 -13.34 14.04 24.26
CA LEU A 71 -14.47 13.67 25.12
C LEU A 71 -15.39 14.86 25.36
N ASP A 72 -14.85 16.03 25.69
CA ASP A 72 -15.66 17.22 25.93
C ASP A 72 -16.44 17.64 24.68
N ARG A 73 -15.86 17.49 23.48
CA ARG A 73 -16.58 17.70 22.21
C ARG A 73 -17.71 16.70 21.99
N ILE A 74 -17.48 15.43 22.34
CA ILE A 74 -18.50 14.38 22.22
C ILE A 74 -19.65 14.64 23.19
N ASP A 75 -19.33 15.00 24.44
CA ASP A 75 -20.29 15.34 25.48
C ASP A 75 -21.12 16.58 25.10
N SER A 76 -20.49 17.56 24.45
CA SER A 76 -21.17 18.73 23.87
C SER A 76 -21.98 18.44 22.59
N GLN A 77 -21.99 17.19 22.13
CA GLN A 77 -22.67 16.74 20.90
C GLN A 77 -22.29 17.51 19.63
N ASP A 78 -21.01 17.85 19.49
CA ASP A 78 -20.50 18.59 18.32
C ASP A 78 -20.84 17.87 17.00
N SER A 79 -21.41 18.62 16.06
CA SER A 79 -21.71 18.19 14.69
C SER A 79 -20.50 17.60 13.95
N TYR A 80 -19.29 18.05 14.29
CA TYR A 80 -18.05 17.57 13.68
C TYR A 80 -17.80 16.07 13.95
N VAL A 81 -18.22 15.56 15.11
CA VAL A 81 -18.08 14.14 15.46
C VAL A 81 -18.93 13.28 14.53
N LYS A 82 -20.17 13.71 14.26
CA LYS A 82 -21.08 13.04 13.31
C LYS A 82 -20.55 13.10 11.88
N TYR A 83 -20.01 14.25 11.47
CA TYR A 83 -19.36 14.38 10.16
C TYR A 83 -18.20 13.39 10.00
N CYS A 84 -17.34 13.25 11.03
CA CYS A 84 -16.24 12.29 11.03
C CYS A 84 -16.72 10.84 10.96
N GLU A 85 -17.78 10.51 11.69
CA GLU A 85 -18.41 9.19 11.67
C GLU A 85 -18.93 8.83 10.27
N MET A 86 -19.66 9.76 9.62
CA MET A 86 -20.14 9.60 8.26
C MET A 86 -19.00 9.42 7.26
N LYS A 87 -17.96 10.27 7.32
CA LYS A 87 -16.81 10.18 6.42
C LYS A 87 -16.01 8.89 6.59
N ARG A 88 -15.85 8.41 7.83
CA ARG A 88 -15.23 7.11 8.10
C ARG A 88 -16.07 5.98 7.51
N GLY A 89 -17.39 6.05 7.68
CA GLY A 89 -18.33 5.11 7.09
C GLY A 89 -18.25 5.09 5.56
N GLU A 90 -18.11 6.23 4.88
CA GLU A 90 -17.99 6.33 3.41
C GLU A 90 -16.67 5.76 2.86
N ARG A 91 -15.54 6.04 3.52
CA ARG A 91 -14.20 5.76 2.98
C ARG A 91 -13.73 4.32 3.16
N TYR A 92 -14.14 3.66 4.24
CA TYR A 92 -13.61 2.34 4.62
C TYR A 92 -14.70 1.26 4.56
N LYS A 93 -15.42 1.22 3.42
CA LYS A 93 -16.44 0.21 3.12
C LYS A 93 -15.83 -0.97 2.37
N GLY A 94 -16.43 -2.15 2.56
CA GLY A 94 -16.07 -3.36 1.80
C GLY A 94 -14.75 -3.98 2.24
N ASN A 95 -14.08 -4.63 1.29
CA ASN A 95 -12.86 -5.41 1.51
C ASN A 95 -11.60 -4.56 1.39
N LEU A 96 -10.48 -5.03 1.95
CA LEU A 96 -9.20 -4.33 1.82
C LEU A 96 -8.72 -4.34 0.37
N PRO A 97 -8.08 -3.26 -0.09
CA PRO A 97 -7.32 -3.27 -1.34
C PRO A 97 -6.21 -4.33 -1.34
N THR A 98 -5.99 -4.96 -2.51
CA THR A 98 -5.01 -6.04 -2.70
C THR A 98 -3.60 -5.68 -2.26
N ASN A 99 -3.17 -4.44 -2.48
CA ASN A 99 -1.84 -3.96 -2.06
C ASN A 99 -1.68 -3.97 -0.53
N ILE A 100 -2.74 -3.69 0.22
CA ILE A 100 -2.71 -3.72 1.69
C ILE A 100 -2.71 -5.16 2.18
N LEU A 101 -3.54 -6.03 1.58
CA LEU A 101 -3.55 -7.46 1.88
C LEU A 101 -2.18 -8.10 1.62
N ARG A 102 -1.60 -7.84 0.44
CA ARG A 102 -0.23 -8.25 0.08
C ARG A 102 0.75 -7.85 1.16
N HIS A 103 0.69 -6.58 1.57
CA HIS A 103 1.59 -6.04 2.57
C HIS A 103 1.45 -6.73 3.93
N ILE A 104 0.23 -7.01 4.40
CA ILE A 104 0.01 -7.72 5.67
C ILE A 104 0.59 -9.14 5.60
N ILE A 105 0.35 -9.85 4.50
CA ILE A 105 0.83 -11.23 4.30
C ILE A 105 2.37 -11.27 4.24
N LEU A 106 2.97 -10.42 3.40
CA LEU A 106 4.43 -10.41 3.21
C LEU A 106 5.19 -9.91 4.44
N ALA A 107 4.62 -8.98 5.19
CA ALA A 107 5.24 -8.47 6.41
C ALA A 107 5.09 -9.41 7.63
N ASP A 108 4.37 -10.54 7.49
CA ASP A 108 4.12 -11.54 8.54
C ASP A 108 3.68 -10.92 9.88
N ILE A 109 2.72 -10.00 9.82
CA ILE A 109 2.24 -9.30 11.02
C ILE A 109 1.26 -10.22 11.77
N LYS A 110 1.77 -10.92 12.76
CA LYS A 110 1.03 -11.91 13.58
C LYS A 110 -0.21 -11.34 14.28
N GLU A 111 -0.21 -10.04 14.56
CA GLU A 111 -1.30 -9.33 15.24
C GLU A 111 -2.52 -9.10 14.31
N ILE A 112 -2.38 -9.34 12.99
CA ILE A 112 -3.43 -9.05 12.00
C ILE A 112 -3.67 -10.26 11.12
N THR A 113 -4.79 -10.93 11.34
CA THR A 113 -5.16 -12.12 10.57
C THR A 113 -5.83 -11.74 9.24
N VAL A 114 -5.32 -12.30 8.14
CA VAL A 114 -5.94 -12.24 6.82
C VAL A 114 -6.70 -13.54 6.57
N ASN A 115 -7.97 -13.43 6.13
CA ASN A 115 -8.79 -14.61 5.81
C ASN A 115 -8.48 -15.07 4.37
N ILE A 116 -8.46 -16.38 4.15
CA ILE A 116 -8.27 -17.01 2.83
C ILE A 116 -9.30 -16.50 1.81
N GLN A 117 -10.53 -16.24 2.25
CA GLN A 117 -11.59 -15.67 1.39
C GLN A 117 -11.20 -14.30 0.81
N GLU A 118 -10.56 -13.45 1.62
CA GLU A 118 -10.09 -12.13 1.17
C GLU A 118 -8.94 -12.23 0.15
N ILE A 119 -8.19 -13.33 0.19
CA ILE A 119 -7.06 -13.59 -0.73
C ILE A 119 -7.58 -14.15 -2.06
N GLN A 120 -8.54 -15.07 -2.01
CA GLN A 120 -9.07 -15.75 -3.19
C GLN A 120 -9.86 -14.81 -4.12
N GLU A 121 -10.51 -13.78 -3.57
CA GLU A 121 -11.18 -12.74 -4.35
C GLU A 121 -10.21 -11.83 -5.13
N ALA A 122 -8.94 -11.76 -4.71
CA ALA A 122 -8.02 -10.75 -5.22
C ALA A 122 -7.24 -11.19 -6.48
N ALA A 123 -6.80 -12.45 -6.59
CA ALA A 123 -6.10 -13.03 -7.74
C ALA A 123 -5.73 -14.52 -7.50
N PRO A 124 -5.35 -15.29 -8.54
CA PRO A 124 -4.65 -16.56 -8.33
C PRO A 124 -3.34 -16.33 -7.56
N VAL A 125 -3.21 -17.02 -6.44
CA VAL A 125 -2.05 -16.96 -5.54
C VAL A 125 -0.85 -17.60 -6.24
N LEU A 126 0.22 -16.84 -6.48
CA LEU A 126 1.48 -17.39 -6.99
C LEU A 126 2.35 -17.89 -5.83
N LEU A 127 3.17 -18.90 -6.08
CA LEU A 127 4.10 -19.46 -5.08
C LEU A 127 5.13 -18.43 -4.59
N HIS A 128 5.55 -17.51 -5.47
CA HIS A 128 6.55 -16.49 -5.17
C HIS A 128 5.95 -15.20 -4.63
N ASP A 129 4.68 -14.95 -4.93
CA ASP A 129 3.98 -13.73 -4.58
C ASP A 129 2.49 -14.06 -4.37
N PRO A 130 2.00 -14.03 -3.12
CA PRO A 130 0.65 -14.49 -2.84
C PRO A 130 -0.42 -13.57 -3.46
N LEU A 131 -0.10 -12.30 -3.73
CA LEU A 131 -1.03 -11.28 -4.23
C LEU A 131 -0.28 -10.31 -5.15
N PRO A 132 -0.01 -10.72 -6.41
CA PRO A 132 0.74 -9.89 -7.33
C PRO A 132 -0.05 -8.63 -7.74
N PRO A 133 0.63 -7.50 -8.04
CA PRO A 133 -0.02 -6.30 -8.57
C PRO A 133 -0.83 -6.59 -9.83
N ALA A 134 -1.90 -5.82 -10.08
CA ALA A 134 -2.73 -5.98 -11.28
C ALA A 134 -1.96 -5.75 -12.60
N ASN A 135 -0.87 -4.97 -12.55
CA ASN A 135 0.05 -4.72 -13.66
C ASN A 135 1.31 -5.61 -13.62
N SER A 136 1.28 -6.71 -12.85
CA SER A 136 2.39 -7.66 -12.83
C SER A 136 2.51 -8.34 -14.19
N VAL A 137 3.73 -8.39 -14.72
CA VAL A 137 4.06 -9.14 -15.93
C VAL A 137 4.70 -10.46 -15.50
N ASP A 138 3.99 -11.56 -15.71
CA ASP A 138 4.58 -12.89 -15.51
C ASP A 138 5.59 -13.16 -16.62
N THR A 139 6.87 -12.94 -16.32
CA THR A 139 7.98 -13.20 -17.25
C THR A 139 8.31 -14.69 -17.34
N TYR A 140 7.82 -15.50 -16.38
CA TYR A 140 7.98 -16.96 -16.39
C TYR A 140 6.82 -17.67 -17.08
N GLY A 141 5.77 -16.92 -17.46
CA GLY A 141 4.68 -17.41 -18.28
C GLY A 141 5.25 -18.04 -19.54
N ARG A 142 5.08 -19.35 -19.69
CA ARG A 142 5.48 -20.06 -20.90
C ARG A 142 4.80 -19.35 -22.07
N PRO A 143 5.54 -18.83 -23.06
CA PRO A 143 4.93 -18.28 -24.26
C PRO A 143 3.94 -19.30 -24.78
N THR A 144 2.69 -18.90 -24.97
CA THR A 144 1.75 -19.76 -25.69
C THR A 144 2.39 -20.02 -27.03
N THR A 145 2.82 -21.26 -27.24
CA THR A 145 3.47 -21.68 -28.47
C THR A 145 2.43 -21.48 -29.56
N GLY A 146 2.40 -20.29 -30.18
CA GLY A 146 1.64 -20.03 -31.39
C GLY A 146 2.00 -21.15 -32.33
N GLN A 147 0.99 -21.89 -32.79
CA GLN A 147 1.11 -23.18 -33.47
C GLN A 147 2.41 -23.27 -34.25
N ARG A 148 3.46 -23.85 -33.64
CA ARG A 148 4.73 -24.05 -34.33
C ARG A 148 4.40 -24.93 -35.52
N GLY A 149 4.50 -24.36 -36.72
CA GLY A 149 4.21 -25.04 -37.96
C GLY A 149 4.89 -26.41 -37.96
N ASN A 150 4.07 -27.44 -38.14
CA ASN A 150 4.43 -28.82 -38.44
C ASN A 150 5.85 -29.26 -37.97
N LEU A 151 5.98 -29.67 -36.72
CA LEU A 151 7.19 -30.23 -36.10
C LEU A 151 7.67 -31.58 -36.69
N SER A 152 7.27 -31.93 -37.92
CA SER A 152 7.44 -33.28 -38.45
C SER A 152 8.87 -33.63 -38.88
N ASN A 153 9.81 -32.69 -38.94
CA ASN A 153 11.14 -32.92 -39.53
C ASN A 153 12.36 -32.30 -38.80
N TRP A 154 12.25 -31.89 -37.53
CA TRP A 154 13.35 -31.20 -36.84
C TRP A 154 14.13 -32.14 -35.90
N ASN A 155 15.46 -32.17 -36.06
CA ASN A 155 16.37 -32.94 -35.18
C ASN A 155 16.33 -32.40 -33.74
N LEU A 156 16.44 -33.29 -32.74
CA LEU A 156 16.40 -32.96 -31.30
C LEU A 156 17.42 -31.88 -30.88
N PHE A 157 18.63 -31.92 -31.46
CA PHE A 157 19.65 -30.88 -31.23
C PHE A 157 19.21 -29.51 -31.77
N SER A 158 18.51 -29.48 -32.92
CA SER A 158 17.97 -28.24 -33.48
C SER A 158 16.87 -27.64 -32.57
N LEU A 159 16.00 -28.50 -31.99
CA LEU A 159 15.01 -28.07 -31.00
C LEU A 159 15.64 -27.51 -29.72
N PHE A 160 16.77 -28.08 -29.28
CA PHE A 160 17.53 -27.58 -28.13
C PHE A 160 18.12 -26.19 -28.42
N PHE A 161 18.83 -26.02 -29.54
CA PHE A 161 19.46 -24.74 -29.86
C PHE A 161 18.44 -23.64 -30.19
N SER A 162 17.33 -23.95 -30.87
CA SER A 162 16.21 -23.01 -31.07
C SER A 162 15.42 -22.67 -29.80
N SER A 163 15.58 -23.46 -28.73
CA SER A 163 15.04 -23.11 -27.42
C SER A 163 16.01 -22.23 -26.61
N LEU A 164 17.31 -22.29 -26.88
CA LEU A 164 18.36 -21.51 -26.21
C LEU A 164 18.53 -20.14 -26.86
N PHE A 165 18.54 -20.13 -28.18
CA PHE A 165 18.58 -18.94 -29.00
C PHE A 165 17.16 -18.76 -29.53
N GLY A 166 16.40 -17.86 -28.89
CA GLY A 166 15.10 -17.46 -29.40
C GLY A 166 15.22 -17.11 -30.89
N ASP A 167 14.18 -17.44 -31.65
CA ASP A 167 14.14 -17.42 -33.12
C ASP A 167 15.02 -16.32 -33.74
N VAL A 168 16.25 -16.69 -34.08
CA VAL A 168 17.28 -15.75 -34.52
C VAL A 168 16.87 -15.14 -35.86
N ASP A 169 16.06 -15.87 -36.64
CA ASP A 169 15.57 -15.47 -37.95
C ASP A 169 14.58 -14.29 -37.85
N ALA A 170 13.75 -14.25 -36.80
CA ALA A 170 12.85 -13.12 -36.54
C ALA A 170 13.62 -11.85 -36.12
N ALA A 171 14.65 -12.01 -35.29
CA ALA A 171 15.49 -10.90 -34.85
C ALA A 171 16.34 -10.32 -36.01
N ILE A 172 16.81 -11.16 -36.93
CA ILE A 172 17.56 -10.72 -38.12
C ILE A 172 16.64 -9.96 -39.08
N ALA A 173 15.38 -10.37 -39.24
CA ALA A 173 14.40 -9.67 -40.08
C ALA A 173 14.06 -8.27 -39.54
N GLU A 174 13.85 -8.13 -38.22
CA GLU A 174 13.58 -6.82 -37.61
C GLU A 174 14.80 -5.88 -37.66
N VAL A 175 16.02 -6.42 -37.50
CA VAL A 175 17.25 -5.63 -37.62
C VAL A 175 17.52 -5.20 -39.07
N ALA A 176 17.16 -6.02 -40.06
CA ALA A 176 17.28 -5.67 -41.47
C ALA A 176 16.35 -4.51 -41.87
N ASP A 177 15.08 -4.55 -41.42
CA ASP A 177 14.11 -3.48 -41.69
C ASP A 177 14.47 -2.16 -40.98
N VAL A 178 15.01 -2.24 -39.75
CA VAL A 178 15.47 -1.06 -39.00
C VAL A 178 16.77 -0.48 -39.58
N ALA A 179 17.66 -1.33 -40.11
CA ALA A 179 18.90 -0.88 -40.75
C ALA A 179 18.64 -0.12 -42.06
N GLU A 180 17.59 -0.48 -42.81
CA GLU A 180 17.21 0.20 -44.06
C GLU A 180 16.61 1.59 -43.78
N ASP A 181 15.78 1.75 -42.72
CA ASP A 181 15.22 3.06 -42.33
C ASP A 181 16.25 4.01 -41.68
N LEU A 182 17.23 3.46 -40.95
CA LEU A 182 18.33 4.23 -40.36
C LEU A 182 19.34 4.73 -41.42
N ALA A 183 19.58 3.95 -42.48
CA ALA A 183 20.43 4.37 -43.60
C ALA A 183 19.80 5.54 -44.40
N ALA A 184 18.46 5.60 -44.47
CA ALA A 184 17.74 6.69 -45.13
C ALA A 184 17.73 8.01 -44.35
N ARG A 185 18.00 7.98 -43.04
CA ARG A 185 17.85 9.15 -42.14
C ARG A 185 19.14 9.79 -41.63
N GLY A 186 20.32 9.33 -42.08
CA GLY A 186 21.60 10.03 -41.93
C GLY A 186 21.80 10.77 -40.61
N PHE A 187 22.05 10.05 -39.51
CA PHE A 187 22.35 10.67 -38.21
C PHE A 187 23.78 10.40 -37.73
N ASN A 188 24.52 11.49 -37.52
CA ASN A 188 25.74 11.55 -36.73
C ASN A 188 25.38 11.42 -35.24
N LEU A 189 25.90 10.41 -34.56
CA LEU A 189 25.80 10.25 -33.11
C LEU A 189 27.07 10.81 -32.48
N PHE A 190 27.12 12.10 -32.17
CA PHE A 190 27.88 12.64 -31.03
C PHE A 190 27.47 14.10 -30.76
N ASP A 191 27.20 14.35 -29.48
CA ASP A 191 27.12 15.66 -28.79
C ASP A 191 25.77 16.40 -28.84
N GLN A 192 25.04 16.42 -27.71
CA GLN A 192 25.14 17.52 -26.73
C GLN A 192 24.26 17.26 -25.51
N ASN A 193 24.89 17.43 -24.34
CA ASN A 193 24.27 17.60 -23.03
C ASN A 193 23.23 18.74 -23.06
N ASP A 194 22.13 18.58 -22.34
CA ASP A 194 21.48 19.73 -21.69
C ASP A 194 20.76 19.31 -20.41
N ASP A 195 21.42 19.61 -19.29
CA ASP A 195 20.83 19.75 -17.97
C ASP A 195 19.99 21.03 -17.93
N ARG A 196 18.68 20.93 -17.65
CA ARG A 196 17.93 21.92 -16.84
C ARG A 196 16.46 21.57 -16.63
N ALA A 197 16.08 21.63 -15.34
CA ALA A 197 14.77 21.87 -14.70
C ALA A 197 14.26 20.65 -13.92
N CYS A 198 14.24 20.69 -12.58
CA CYS A 198 13.24 21.49 -11.88
C CYS A 198 13.73 22.06 -10.53
N LYS A 199 13.33 23.30 -10.32
CA LYS A 199 13.60 24.15 -9.16
C LYS A 199 12.81 23.68 -7.92
N LYS A 200 13.51 23.74 -6.76
CA LYS A 200 13.05 24.07 -5.40
C LYS A 200 11.55 23.95 -5.09
N ILE A 201 11.21 23.05 -4.18
CA ILE A 201 9.99 23.12 -3.35
C ILE A 201 10.42 23.58 -1.94
N PRO A 202 9.78 24.63 -1.36
CA PRO A 202 10.22 25.24 -0.12
C PRO A 202 9.70 24.50 1.13
N LEU A 203 10.45 24.73 2.21
CA LEU A 203 10.11 24.53 3.61
C LEU A 203 8.63 24.77 3.95
N LEU A 204 7.95 23.75 4.47
CA LEU A 204 6.77 23.89 5.33
C LEU A 204 6.99 23.11 6.62
N ARG A 205 7.87 23.66 7.46
CA ARG A 205 7.92 23.42 8.90
C ARG A 205 6.92 24.40 9.52
N LEU A 206 6.10 23.92 10.47
CA LEU A 206 5.19 24.70 11.33
C LEU A 206 3.73 24.95 10.88
N GLN A 207 3.06 23.95 10.29
CA GLN A 207 1.57 23.92 10.31
C GLN A 207 0.97 22.53 10.58
N TYR A 208 1.80 21.55 10.95
CA TYR A 208 1.42 20.14 11.04
C TYR A 208 0.93 19.68 12.42
N LEU A 209 0.95 20.54 13.45
CA LEU A 209 0.73 20.12 14.84
C LEU A 209 -0.70 20.34 15.38
N GLU A 210 -1.61 20.97 14.63
CA GLU A 210 -3.03 21.09 15.03
C GLU A 210 -3.94 20.01 14.42
N TYR A 211 -3.47 19.27 13.42
CA TYR A 211 -4.30 18.29 12.69
C TYR A 211 -4.22 16.85 13.23
N LEU A 212 -3.45 16.61 14.29
CA LEU A 212 -3.07 15.26 14.72
C LEU A 212 -3.93 14.70 15.85
N VAL A 213 -5.18 15.15 15.97
CA VAL A 213 -6.18 14.44 16.78
C VAL A 213 -6.92 13.47 15.87
N ILE A 214 -6.38 12.26 15.75
CA ILE A 214 -7.08 11.12 15.14
C ILE A 214 -7.56 11.40 13.70
N ASN A 215 -6.72 12.07 12.90
CA ASN A 215 -6.91 12.21 11.47
C ASN A 215 -5.89 11.33 10.76
N CYS A 216 -6.39 10.28 10.11
CA CYS A 216 -5.67 9.29 9.30
C CYS A 216 -4.83 9.85 8.14
N LYS A 217 -4.52 11.15 8.07
CA LYS A 217 -3.56 11.65 7.08
C LYS A 217 -2.17 11.03 7.27
N SER A 218 -1.77 10.69 8.50
CA SER A 218 -0.53 9.93 8.74
C SER A 218 -0.62 8.48 8.24
N ILE A 219 -1.79 7.85 8.37
CA ILE A 219 -2.06 6.52 7.80
C ILE A 219 -1.93 6.59 6.26
N GLU A 220 -2.63 7.51 5.59
CA GLU A 220 -2.53 7.66 4.13
C GLU A 220 -1.10 7.98 3.66
N HIS A 221 -0.37 8.87 4.34
CA HIS A 221 0.99 9.27 3.93
C HIS A 221 2.07 8.20 4.22
N LEU A 222 1.94 7.44 5.31
CA LEU A 222 2.82 6.30 5.59
C LEU A 222 2.57 5.14 4.61
N PHE A 223 1.30 4.90 4.24
CA PHE A 223 0.98 3.90 3.21
C PHE A 223 1.45 4.32 1.81
N TYR A 224 1.25 5.58 1.40
CA TYR A 224 1.73 6.05 0.09
C TYR A 224 3.27 6.12 0.00
N SER A 225 3.98 6.46 1.09
CA SER A 225 5.45 6.57 1.06
C SER A 225 6.18 5.23 1.10
N GLN A 226 5.57 4.16 1.64
CA GLN A 226 6.17 2.81 1.66
C GLN A 226 5.72 1.91 0.50
N LEU A 227 4.79 2.37 -0.34
CA LEU A 227 4.31 1.63 -1.52
C LEU A 227 4.90 2.15 -2.86
N ILE A 228 5.76 3.17 -2.84
CA ILE A 228 6.41 3.76 -4.04
C ILE A 228 7.96 3.71 -3.91
N ASN A 229 8.52 2.67 -3.32
CA ASN A 229 9.92 2.30 -3.54
C ASN A 229 10.03 0.79 -3.67
#